data_AF-A0A7R9FVC7-F1
#
_entry.id   AF-A0A7R9FVC7-F1
#
_cell.length_a   1.000
_cell.length_b   1.000
_cell.length_c   1.000
_cell.angle_alpha   90.00
_cell.angle_beta   90.00
_cell.angle_gamma   90.00
#
_symmetry.space_group_name_H-M   'P 1'
#
loop_
_entity.id
_entity.type
_entity.pdbx_description
1 polymer ?
#
loop_
_entity_poly.entity_id
_entity_poly.type
_entity_poly.pdbx_seq_one_letter_code
_entity_poly.pdbx_strand_id
1 'polypeptide(L)'
;MGKRGFSGINATGARAFSFRFRKATGLALNCRSIHQLTMKLLACVIVTAVALVFALEDKKAEEAAGRPKTYKRLIPADVLRDFPGMCFASTRCATIEPGNTWDLSPFCGRSTCVTAENDPTQLLELVEDCGPLPKSNPKCKLSEKTNKTASFPDCCPTFECEDGVTLEYPEIPVIATATDTTTTSPKP
;
A
#
# COMPACT_ATOMS: atom_id res chain seq x y z
N MET A 1 26.16 -52.22 -11.92
CA MET A 1 24.76 -52.24 -12.42
C MET A 1 24.36 -50.79 -12.69
N GLY A 2 24.13 -50.27 -13.91
CA GLY A 2 23.34 -50.77 -15.04
C GLY A 2 21.85 -50.60 -14.70
N LYS A 3 21.04 -49.70 -15.26
CA LYS A 3 20.87 -49.32 -16.68
C LYS A 3 20.23 -47.92 -16.81
N ARG A 4 20.64 -47.22 -17.88
CA ARG A 4 19.96 -46.07 -18.50
C ARG A 4 18.68 -46.55 -19.20
N GLY A 5 17.56 -45.84 -19.04
CA GLY A 5 16.31 -46.06 -19.77
C GLY A 5 16.14 -45.01 -20.86
N PHE A 6 16.31 -45.42 -22.12
CA PHE A 6 16.10 -44.65 -23.34
C PHE A 6 14.99 -45.36 -24.13
N SER A 7 13.87 -44.68 -24.38
CA SER A 7 12.82 -45.03 -25.38
C SER A 7 11.76 -43.91 -25.35
N GLY A 8 11.30 -43.34 -26.45
CA GLY A 8 11.47 -43.72 -27.83
C GLY A 8 11.07 -42.58 -28.78
N ILE A 9 11.45 -42.81 -30.03
CA ILE A 9 11.22 -41.99 -31.23
C ILE A 9 9.86 -42.37 -31.83
N ASN A 10 9.07 -41.40 -32.27
CA ASN A 10 8.15 -41.51 -33.40
C ASN A 10 7.83 -40.07 -33.89
N ALA A 11 8.34 -39.65 -35.05
CA ALA A 11 7.85 -39.94 -36.40
C ALA A 11 6.70 -39.00 -36.83
N THR A 12 7.08 -38.07 -37.72
CA THR A 12 6.34 -37.63 -38.92
C THR A 12 4.87 -37.22 -38.78
N GLY A 13 4.62 -35.92 -38.96
CA GLY A 13 3.28 -35.38 -39.18
C GLY A 13 3.32 -34.04 -39.91
N ALA A 14 3.88 -33.99 -41.12
CA ALA A 14 3.71 -32.87 -42.03
C ALA A 14 2.23 -32.78 -42.42
N ARG A 15 1.50 -31.80 -41.89
CA ARG A 15 0.17 -31.45 -42.40
C ARG A 15 0.29 -30.32 -43.41
N ALA A 16 -0.08 -30.67 -44.63
CA ALA A 16 -0.08 -29.85 -45.81
C ALA A 16 -0.82 -28.52 -45.60
N PHE A 17 -0.13 -27.44 -45.94
CA PHE A 17 -0.68 -26.10 -46.13
C PHE A 17 -1.60 -26.13 -47.36
N SER A 18 -2.91 -26.32 -47.14
CA SER A 18 -3.91 -26.13 -48.19
C SER A 18 -4.37 -24.67 -48.18
N PHE A 19 -3.72 -23.85 -49.00
CA PHE A 19 -4.22 -22.53 -49.41
C PHE A 19 -5.54 -22.72 -50.18
N ARG A 20 -6.68 -22.65 -49.49
CA ARG A 20 -7.95 -22.34 -50.15
C ARG A 20 -8.05 -20.83 -50.26
N PHE A 21 -7.79 -20.31 -51.46
CA PHE A 21 -8.23 -19.00 -51.90
C PHE A 21 -9.75 -18.91 -51.72
N ARG A 22 -10.22 -18.31 -50.63
CA ARG A 22 -11.59 -17.79 -50.55
C ARG A 22 -11.61 -16.45 -51.24
N LYS A 23 -12.22 -16.49 -52.42
CA LYS A 23 -12.70 -15.37 -53.23
C LYS A 23 -13.28 -14.28 -52.34
N ALA A 24 -12.70 -13.08 -52.40
CA ALA A 24 -13.29 -11.87 -51.84
C ALA A 24 -14.61 -11.60 -52.59
N THR A 25 -15.73 -11.80 -51.90
CA THR A 25 -17.06 -11.43 -52.41
C THR A 25 -17.66 -10.39 -51.48
N GLY A 26 -17.83 -9.18 -52.04
CA GLY A 26 -19.02 -8.37 -51.82
C GLY A 26 -19.20 -7.78 -50.43
N LEU A 27 -18.77 -6.54 -50.28
CA LEU A 27 -19.28 -5.58 -49.31
C LEU A 27 -20.81 -5.49 -49.45
N ALA A 28 -21.54 -5.95 -48.46
CA ALA A 28 -22.93 -5.57 -48.23
C ALA A 28 -23.12 -5.38 -46.71
N LEU A 29 -22.53 -4.32 -46.17
CA LEU A 29 -22.84 -3.90 -44.80
C LEU A 29 -24.25 -3.33 -44.78
N ASN A 30 -25.14 -4.13 -44.21
CA ASN A 30 -26.55 -3.82 -44.04
C ASN A 30 -26.70 -2.66 -43.02
N CYS A 31 -27.45 -1.60 -43.37
CA CYS A 31 -27.59 -0.36 -42.58
C CYS A 31 -28.05 -0.60 -41.12
N ARG A 32 -28.86 -1.65 -40.87
CA ARG A 32 -29.29 -2.06 -39.52
C ARG A 32 -28.15 -2.60 -38.64
N SER A 33 -27.11 -3.17 -39.22
CA SER A 33 -25.96 -3.72 -38.49
C SER A 33 -25.00 -2.62 -38.04
N ILE A 34 -24.83 -1.58 -38.87
CA ILE A 34 -24.01 -0.41 -38.54
C ILE A 34 -24.62 0.37 -37.35
N HIS A 35 -25.94 0.56 -37.35
CA HIS A 35 -26.66 1.22 -36.24
C HIS A 35 -26.61 0.45 -34.91
N GLN A 36 -26.58 -0.89 -34.97
CA GLN A 36 -26.46 -1.76 -33.80
C GLN A 36 -25.03 -1.77 -33.22
N LEU A 37 -24.00 -1.71 -34.07
CA LEU A 37 -22.62 -1.60 -33.61
C LEU A 37 -22.31 -0.20 -33.04
N THR A 38 -22.82 0.87 -33.66
CA THR A 38 -22.61 2.24 -33.15
C THR A 38 -23.29 2.46 -31.81
N MET A 39 -24.53 1.97 -31.61
CA MET A 39 -25.24 2.05 -30.33
C MET A 39 -24.51 1.28 -29.21
N LYS A 40 -23.97 0.09 -29.50
CA LYS A 40 -23.23 -0.71 -28.51
C LYS A 40 -21.87 -0.09 -28.16
N LEU A 41 -21.17 0.46 -29.15
CA LEU A 41 -19.92 1.19 -28.92
C LEU A 41 -20.16 2.45 -28.09
N LEU A 42 -21.23 3.22 -28.40
CA LEU A 42 -21.59 4.40 -27.63
C LEU A 42 -21.94 4.07 -26.18
N ALA A 43 -22.74 3.01 -25.97
CA ALA A 43 -23.09 2.53 -24.62
C ALA A 43 -21.86 2.05 -23.84
N CYS A 44 -20.93 1.35 -24.50
CA CYS A 44 -19.70 0.89 -23.86
C CYS A 44 -18.78 2.05 -23.46
N VAL A 45 -18.66 3.07 -24.32
CA VAL A 45 -17.88 4.29 -24.03
C VAL A 45 -18.48 5.07 -22.86
N ILE A 46 -19.81 5.21 -22.81
CA ILE A 46 -20.51 5.91 -21.72
C ILE A 46 -20.31 5.18 -20.39
N VAL A 47 -20.43 3.84 -20.35
CA VAL A 47 -20.21 3.05 -19.12
C VAL A 47 -18.75 3.16 -18.65
N THR A 48 -17.77 3.12 -19.57
CA THR A 48 -16.36 3.30 -19.19
C THR A 48 -16.05 4.72 -18.70
N ALA A 49 -16.69 5.75 -19.26
CA ALA A 49 -16.51 7.13 -18.82
C ALA A 49 -17.11 7.35 -17.42
N VAL A 50 -18.30 6.80 -17.15
CA VAL A 50 -18.93 6.86 -15.82
C VAL A 50 -18.10 6.13 -14.77
N ALA A 51 -17.56 4.95 -15.08
CA ALA A 51 -16.67 4.22 -14.16
C ALA A 51 -15.37 4.98 -13.84
N LEU A 52 -14.81 5.71 -14.82
CA LEU A 52 -13.64 6.56 -14.61
C LEU A 52 -13.95 7.78 -13.75
N VAL A 53 -15.16 8.36 -13.84
CA VAL A 53 -15.57 9.50 -12.99
C VAL A 53 -15.74 9.05 -11.53
N PHE A 54 -16.37 7.91 -11.28
CA PHE A 54 -16.53 7.38 -9.91
C PHE A 54 -15.19 6.98 -9.26
N ALA A 55 -14.24 6.44 -10.03
CA ALA A 55 -12.92 6.05 -9.49
C ALA A 55 -12.01 7.25 -9.13
N LEU A 56 -12.34 8.46 -9.59
CA LEU A 56 -11.58 9.68 -9.27
C LEU A 56 -12.03 10.36 -7.98
N GLU A 57 -13.24 10.06 -7.47
CA GLU A 57 -13.74 10.65 -6.23
C GLU A 57 -13.12 10.02 -4.97
N ASP A 58 -12.72 8.75 -5.01
CA ASP A 58 -12.04 8.08 -3.89
C ASP A 58 -10.62 8.59 -3.61
N LYS A 59 -9.97 9.24 -4.57
CA LYS A 59 -8.57 9.71 -4.45
C LYS A 59 -8.42 11.09 -3.83
N LYS A 60 -9.50 11.88 -3.73
CA LYS A 60 -9.44 13.29 -3.29
C LYS A 60 -9.98 13.53 -1.87
N ALA A 61 -10.56 12.50 -1.24
CA ALA A 61 -11.13 12.61 0.10
C ALA A 61 -10.10 12.42 1.24
N GLU A 62 -8.88 11.94 0.97
CA GLU A 62 -7.89 11.65 2.03
C GLU A 62 -7.06 12.87 2.47
N GLU A 63 -6.90 13.90 1.63
CA GLU A 63 -6.07 15.08 1.97
C GLU A 63 -6.83 16.24 2.63
N ALA A 64 -8.16 16.22 2.69
CA ALA A 64 -8.96 17.41 3.03
C ALA A 64 -9.64 17.40 4.42
N ALA A 65 -9.34 16.43 5.28
CA ALA A 65 -10.01 16.33 6.58
C ALA A 65 -9.07 15.90 7.71
N GLY A 66 -8.27 16.84 8.25
CA GLY A 66 -7.84 16.89 9.66
C GLY A 66 -7.24 15.64 10.33
N ARG A 67 -6.90 14.59 9.59
CA ARG A 67 -6.43 13.32 10.16
C ARG A 67 -4.96 13.46 10.54
N PRO A 68 -4.58 13.22 11.81
CA PRO A 68 -3.20 13.29 12.22
C PRO A 68 -2.36 12.31 11.40
N LYS A 69 -1.27 12.80 10.81
CA LYS A 69 -0.35 12.03 9.96
C LYS A 69 0.20 10.86 10.78
N THR A 70 -0.09 9.63 10.37
CA THR A 70 0.48 8.45 11.00
C THR A 70 1.96 8.35 10.64
N TYR A 71 2.80 8.08 11.64
CA TYR A 71 4.23 7.94 11.49
C TYR A 71 4.60 6.47 11.50
N LYS A 72 5.45 6.04 10.57
CA LYS A 72 5.91 4.66 10.47
C LYS A 72 7.41 4.60 10.72
N ARG A 73 7.84 3.66 11.55
CA ARG A 73 9.27 3.35 11.76
C ARG A 73 9.48 1.85 11.88
N LEU A 74 10.58 1.37 11.30
CA LEU A 74 11.06 0.01 11.52
C LEU A 74 12.05 0.05 12.69
N ILE A 75 11.78 -0.74 13.71
CA ILE A 75 12.71 -1.00 14.80
C ILE A 75 13.13 -2.48 14.77
N PRO A 76 14.32 -2.84 15.24
CA PRO A 76 14.65 -4.24 15.48
C PRO A 76 13.61 -4.85 16.42
N ALA A 77 13.05 -6.02 16.07
CA ALA A 77 12.10 -6.69 16.94
C ALA A 77 12.82 -7.24 18.17
N ASP A 78 12.17 -7.17 19.33
CA ASP A 78 12.58 -7.96 20.48
C ASP A 78 12.30 -9.44 20.17
N VAL A 79 13.30 -10.30 20.35
CA VAL A 79 13.18 -11.74 20.10
C VAL A 79 13.57 -12.47 21.36
N LEU A 80 12.69 -13.37 21.83
CA LEU A 80 13.00 -14.21 22.98
C LEU A 80 13.89 -15.37 22.55
N ARG A 81 14.81 -15.75 23.44
CA ARG A 81 15.73 -16.87 23.21
C ARG A 81 15.02 -18.18 22.85
N ASP A 82 13.89 -18.45 23.49
CA ASP A 82 13.11 -19.67 23.27
C ASP A 82 12.29 -19.65 21.98
N PHE A 83 12.12 -18.46 21.37
CA PHE A 83 11.28 -18.23 20.20
C PHE A 83 11.99 -17.35 19.15
N PRO A 84 13.09 -17.82 18.55
CA PRO A 84 13.94 -17.01 17.66
C PRO A 84 13.25 -16.55 16.36
N GLY A 85 12.13 -17.17 15.99
CA GLY A 85 11.36 -16.86 14.78
C GLY A 85 10.11 -16.01 15.01
N MET A 86 9.92 -15.45 16.22
CA MET A 86 8.75 -14.63 16.56
C MET A 86 9.17 -13.32 17.19
N CYS A 87 8.44 -12.24 16.89
CA CYS A 87 8.59 -10.96 17.58
C CYS A 87 7.97 -11.05 18.98
N PHE A 88 8.53 -10.34 19.96
CA PHE A 88 7.98 -10.25 21.31
C PHE A 88 7.29 -8.90 21.49
N ALA A 89 5.96 -8.92 21.65
CA ALA A 89 5.16 -7.75 21.92
C ALA A 89 5.16 -7.44 23.42
N SER A 90 6.00 -6.50 23.86
CA SER A 90 6.13 -6.10 25.26
C SER A 90 4.82 -5.57 25.87
N THR A 91 4.01 -4.83 25.09
CA THR A 91 2.71 -4.30 25.53
C THR A 91 1.67 -5.40 25.80
N ARG A 92 1.86 -6.60 25.23
CA ARG A 92 0.95 -7.75 25.41
C ARG A 92 1.57 -8.91 26.19
N CYS A 93 2.87 -8.82 26.52
CA CYS A 93 3.63 -9.92 27.10
C CYS A 93 3.48 -11.23 26.31
N ALA A 94 3.51 -11.16 24.97
CA ALA A 94 3.23 -12.31 24.10
C ALA A 94 4.14 -12.33 22.87
N THR A 95 4.41 -13.51 22.34
CA THR A 95 5.11 -13.70 21.05
C THR A 95 4.14 -13.62 19.88
N ILE A 96 4.54 -12.96 18.81
CA ILE A 96 3.76 -12.69 17.61
C ILE A 96 4.52 -13.21 16.39
N GLU A 97 3.84 -13.99 15.55
CA GLU A 97 4.42 -14.51 14.31
C GLU A 97 4.63 -13.40 13.26
N PRO A 98 5.61 -13.55 12.35
CA PRO A 98 5.78 -12.63 11.23
C PRO A 98 4.50 -12.48 10.38
N GLY A 99 4.18 -11.25 9.99
CA GLY A 99 2.95 -10.86 9.29
C GLY A 99 1.80 -10.47 10.22
N ASN A 100 1.85 -10.83 11.50
CA ASN A 100 0.80 -10.48 12.45
C ASN A 100 1.01 -9.10 13.07
N THR A 101 -0.11 -8.48 13.45
CA THR A 101 -0.20 -7.10 13.90
C THR A 101 -0.90 -7.03 15.26
N TRP A 102 -0.44 -6.15 16.13
CA TRP A 102 -1.01 -5.94 17.46
C TRP A 102 -1.11 -4.45 17.79
N ASP A 103 -2.00 -4.15 18.74
CA ASP A 103 -2.20 -2.79 19.26
C ASP A 103 -1.24 -2.50 20.42
N LEU A 104 -0.75 -1.26 20.50
CA LEU A 104 0.24 -0.82 21.49
C LEU A 104 -0.38 -0.24 22.77
N SER A 105 -1.69 -0.40 22.99
CA SER A 105 -2.38 0.04 24.21
C SER A 105 -1.57 -0.30 25.47
N PRO A 106 -1.32 0.68 26.36
CA PRO A 106 -1.99 1.98 26.48
C PRO A 106 -1.43 3.11 25.57
N PHE A 107 -0.45 2.83 24.72
CA PHE A 107 0.04 3.81 23.75
C PHE A 107 -0.83 3.83 22.50
N CYS A 108 -1.02 5.01 21.90
CA CYS A 108 -1.76 5.12 20.66
C CYS A 108 -0.87 4.75 19.47
N GLY A 109 -0.91 3.48 19.09
CA GLY A 109 -0.15 2.97 17.98
C GLY A 109 -0.44 1.50 17.73
N ARG A 110 0.16 0.98 16.67
CA ARG A 110 0.04 -0.39 16.23
C ARG A 110 1.39 -0.87 15.76
N SER A 111 1.70 -2.13 16.03
CA SER A 111 2.94 -2.74 15.61
C SER A 111 2.67 -3.99 14.78
N THR A 112 3.53 -4.23 13.79
CA THR A 112 3.49 -5.42 12.94
C THR A 112 4.83 -6.12 12.97
N CYS A 113 4.82 -7.44 13.16
CA CYS A 113 6.04 -8.25 13.07
C CYS A 113 6.35 -8.46 11.59
N VAL A 114 7.52 -8.03 11.13
CA VAL A 114 7.95 -8.18 9.73
C VAL A 114 9.35 -8.77 9.68
N THR A 115 9.67 -9.41 8.57
CA THR A 115 11.02 -9.91 8.30
C THR A 115 11.80 -8.83 7.55
N ALA A 116 13.09 -8.66 7.86
CA ALA A 116 13.92 -7.70 7.15
C ALA A 116 14.09 -8.11 5.68
N GLU A 117 14.05 -7.14 4.77
CA GLU A 117 14.19 -7.41 3.33
C GLU A 117 15.58 -7.93 2.96
N ASN A 118 16.61 -7.45 3.67
CA ASN A 118 18.01 -7.80 3.39
C ASN A 118 18.46 -9.09 4.10
N ASP A 119 17.80 -9.48 5.19
CA ASP A 119 18.15 -10.65 5.98
C ASP A 119 16.88 -11.35 6.50
N PRO A 120 16.52 -12.52 5.95
CA PRO A 120 15.31 -13.23 6.36
C PRO A 120 15.38 -13.78 7.79
N THR A 121 16.56 -13.81 8.41
CA THR A 121 16.73 -14.23 9.81
C THR A 121 16.50 -13.10 10.80
N GLN A 122 16.55 -11.85 10.34
CA GLN A 122 16.31 -10.68 11.17
C GLN A 122 14.83 -10.32 11.17
N LEU A 123 14.25 -10.22 12.37
CA LEU A 123 12.90 -9.73 12.59
C LEU A 123 12.93 -8.24 12.92
N LEU A 124 11.97 -7.52 12.36
CA LEU A 124 11.73 -6.11 12.60
C LEU A 124 10.30 -5.94 13.11
N GLU A 125 10.10 -4.90 13.90
CA GLU A 125 8.78 -4.42 14.29
C GLU A 125 8.49 -3.13 13.52
N LEU A 126 7.49 -3.16 12.66
CA LEU A 126 6.97 -1.97 12.00
C LEU A 126 6.00 -1.29 12.96
N VAL A 127 6.44 -0.18 13.55
CA VAL A 127 5.64 0.63 14.48
C VAL A 127 4.97 1.76 13.71
N GLU A 128 3.64 1.79 13.78
CA GLU A 128 2.80 2.89 13.30
C GLU A 128 2.21 3.64 14.51
N ASP A 129 2.59 4.90 14.70
CA ASP A 129 2.11 5.73 15.81
C ASP A 129 1.71 7.13 15.33
N CYS A 130 1.32 8.00 16.27
CA CYS A 130 0.89 9.37 15.98
C CYS A 130 2.06 10.34 15.69
N GLY A 131 3.31 9.87 15.73
CA GLY A 131 4.50 10.69 15.53
C GLY A 131 4.86 11.59 16.72
N PRO A 132 5.88 12.45 16.55
CA PRO A 132 6.30 13.40 17.58
C PRO A 132 5.16 14.37 17.90
N LEU A 133 5.00 14.69 19.18
CA LEU A 133 4.05 15.72 19.59
C LEU A 133 4.60 17.12 19.22
N PRO A 134 3.73 18.06 18.83
CA PRO A 134 4.16 19.42 18.53
C PRO A 134 4.68 20.12 19.79
N LYS A 135 5.53 21.14 19.61
CA LYS A 135 5.99 22.00 20.70
C LYS A 135 4.79 22.69 21.35
N SER A 136 4.79 22.74 22.68
CA SER A 136 3.72 23.39 23.45
C SER A 136 3.57 24.84 23.01
N ASN A 137 2.38 25.19 22.50
CA ASN A 137 2.05 26.53 22.05
C ASN A 137 0.77 27.00 22.74
N PRO A 138 0.74 28.16 23.42
CA PRO A 138 -0.46 28.66 24.09
C PRO A 138 -1.63 28.96 23.14
N LYS A 139 -1.38 29.07 21.82
CA LYS A 139 -2.39 29.36 20.79
C LYS A 139 -2.99 28.12 20.12
N CYS A 140 -2.54 26.92 20.52
CA CYS A 140 -3.04 25.65 19.99
C CYS A 140 -3.44 24.75 21.15
N LYS A 141 -4.71 24.34 21.21
CA LYS A 141 -5.23 23.47 22.24
C LYS A 141 -5.51 22.08 21.68
N LEU A 142 -5.35 21.05 22.51
CA LEU A 142 -5.82 19.71 22.17
C LEU A 142 -7.33 19.76 21.97
N SER A 143 -7.81 19.34 20.81
CA SER A 143 -9.23 19.29 20.48
C SER A 143 -9.94 18.31 21.42
N GLU A 144 -11.13 18.69 21.87
CA GLU A 144 -12.03 17.83 22.66
C GLU A 144 -12.46 16.57 21.91
N LYS A 145 -12.27 16.55 20.58
CA LYS A 145 -12.53 15.38 19.72
C LYS A 145 -11.50 14.27 19.90
N THR A 146 -10.37 14.54 20.57
CA THR A 146 -9.32 13.53 20.78
C THR A 146 -9.77 12.48 21.80
N ASN A 147 -10.07 11.28 21.33
CA ASN A 147 -10.39 10.15 22.20
C ASN A 147 -9.17 9.24 22.42
N LYS A 148 -8.40 9.48 23.48
CA LYS A 148 -7.20 8.70 23.83
C LYS A 148 -7.45 7.21 24.10
N THR A 149 -8.70 6.80 24.32
CA THR A 149 -9.08 5.41 24.58
C THR A 149 -9.57 4.67 23.34
N ALA A 150 -9.70 5.36 22.21
CA ALA A 150 -10.04 4.72 20.94
C ALA A 150 -8.89 3.83 20.44
N SER A 151 -9.18 2.96 19.48
CA SER A 151 -8.13 2.18 18.82
C SER A 151 -7.34 3.05 17.83
N PHE A 152 -6.06 2.75 17.64
CA PHE A 152 -5.28 3.41 16.60
C PHE A 152 -5.92 3.16 15.21
N PRO A 153 -6.13 4.20 14.39
CA PRO A 153 -5.53 5.55 14.43
C PRO A 153 -6.33 6.65 15.16
N ASP A 154 -7.51 6.33 15.67
CA ASP A 154 -8.47 7.33 16.17
C ASP A 154 -8.11 7.89 17.55
N CYS A 155 -7.17 7.24 18.25
CA CYS A 155 -6.61 7.77 19.50
C CYS A 155 -5.57 8.87 19.32
N CYS A 156 -5.21 9.22 18.08
CA CYS A 156 -4.18 10.21 17.84
C CYS A 156 -4.63 11.64 18.21
N PRO A 157 -3.73 12.44 18.81
CA PRO A 157 -4.07 13.78 19.24
C PRO A 157 -4.35 14.70 18.07
N THR A 158 -5.51 15.36 18.11
CA THR A 158 -5.89 16.40 17.16
C THR A 158 -5.79 17.75 17.86
N PHE A 159 -5.14 18.72 17.24
CA PHE A 159 -4.95 20.06 17.81
C PHE A 159 -5.76 21.08 17.02
N GLU A 160 -6.48 21.94 17.74
CA GLU A 160 -7.19 23.10 17.19
C GLU A 160 -6.39 24.36 17.55
N CYS A 161 -5.93 25.08 16.53
CA CYS A 161 -5.14 26.31 16.65
C CYS A 161 -5.95 27.52 16.19
N GLU A 162 -5.63 28.71 16.71
CA GLU A 162 -6.13 29.97 16.17
C GLU A 162 -5.71 30.16 14.70
N ASP A 163 -6.56 30.82 13.91
CA ASP A 163 -6.35 31.00 12.47
C ASP A 163 -4.98 31.61 12.15
N GLY A 164 -4.20 30.91 11.33
CA GLY A 164 -2.85 31.33 10.91
C GLY A 164 -1.69 30.87 11.79
N VAL A 165 -1.95 30.13 12.88
CA VAL A 165 -0.90 29.54 13.72
C VAL A 165 -0.60 28.11 13.26
N THR A 166 0.63 27.89 12.79
CA THR A 166 1.13 26.55 12.44
C THR A 166 1.84 25.93 13.64
N LEU A 167 1.56 24.65 13.92
CA LEU A 167 2.24 23.88 14.96
C LEU A 167 3.69 23.61 14.56
N GLU A 168 4.63 24.05 15.40
CA GLU A 168 6.04 23.72 15.23
C GLU A 168 6.31 22.35 15.86
N TYR A 169 6.70 21.38 15.03
CA TYR A 169 7.14 20.07 15.52
C TYR A 169 8.63 20.11 15.86
N PRO A 170 9.10 19.38 16.89
CA PRO A 170 10.53 19.24 17.14
C PRO A 170 11.25 18.71 15.91
N GLU A 171 12.39 19.31 15.56
CA GLU A 171 13.31 18.73 14.60
C GLU A 171 13.87 17.45 15.20
N ILE A 172 13.45 16.30 14.67
CA ILE A 172 14.06 15.03 15.02
C ILE A 172 15.43 15.03 14.32
N PRO A 173 16.55 14.85 15.06
CA PRO A 173 17.85 14.70 14.43
C PRO A 173 17.77 13.49 13.50
N VAL A 174 17.86 13.75 12.19
CA VAL A 174 17.86 12.71 11.17
C VAL A 174 19.18 11.98 11.30
N ILE A 175 19.20 10.88 12.06
CA ILE A 175 20.31 9.94 12.00
C ILE A 175 20.19 9.33 10.61
N ALA A 176 21.08 9.75 9.70
CA ALA A 176 21.13 9.31 8.32
C ALA A 176 21.20 7.78 8.27
N THR A 177 20.04 7.15 8.17
CA THR A 177 19.86 5.78 7.73
C THR A 177 19.31 5.86 6.33
N ALA A 178 19.90 5.03 5.48
CA ALA A 178 20.04 5.25 4.06
C ALA A 178 18.72 5.37 3.30
N THR A 179 18.84 6.06 2.16
CA THR A 179 17.93 6.16 1.01
C THR A 179 16.60 6.89 1.24
N ASP A 180 16.60 8.18 0.89
CA ASP A 180 15.87 8.58 -0.31
C ASP A 180 16.54 9.79 -0.98
N THR A 181 16.82 9.62 -2.27
CA THR A 181 17.42 10.63 -3.13
C THR A 181 16.29 11.40 -3.79
N THR A 182 16.12 12.70 -3.53
CA THR A 182 15.55 13.67 -4.49
C THR A 182 15.98 15.10 -4.12
N THR A 183 17.00 15.59 -4.84
CA THR A 183 17.10 16.89 -5.55
C THR A 183 16.26 18.06 -4.99
N THR A 184 16.82 19.22 -4.61
CA THR A 184 17.30 20.25 -5.56
C THR A 184 18.05 21.40 -4.87
N SER A 185 19.28 21.61 -5.38
CA SER A 185 20.12 22.81 -5.56
C SER A 185 20.23 23.99 -4.56
N PRO A 186 21.45 24.58 -4.50
CA PRO A 186 21.84 25.68 -3.60
C PRO A 186 21.64 27.07 -4.24
N LYS A 187 21.88 28.13 -3.45
CA LYS A 187 22.62 29.39 -3.78
C LYS A 187 22.10 30.60 -2.94
N PRO A 188 22.84 31.70 -2.74
CA PRO A 188 24.26 32.01 -2.98
C PRO A 188 25.13 32.14 -1.71
#